data_AF-A0A0F0FBX5-F1
#
_entry.id   AF-A0A0F0FBX5-F1
#
_cell.length_a   1.000
_cell.length_b   1.000
_cell.length_c   1.000
_cell.angle_alpha   90.00
_cell.angle_beta   90.00
_cell.angle_gamma   90.00
#
_symmetry.space_group_name_H-M   'P 1'
#
loop_
_entity.id
_entity.type
_entity.pdbx_description
1 polymer ?
#
loop_
_entity_poly.entity_id
_entity_poly.type
_entity_poly.pdbx_seq_one_letter_code
_entity_poly.pdbx_strand_id
1 'polypeptide(L)'
;MATTTDNALALAAMRAALEQHIGGQLAADGLVRSWREAAPALVLPPMFGQAMEELLRRLEMSAVFAQDSCSFSSSAVTDQLKRWLDKAATA
;
A
#
# COMPACT_ATOMS: atom_id res chain seq x y z
N MET A 1 -13.29 -2.62 -21.20
CA MET A 1 -14.00 -2.91 -19.95
C MET A 1 -12.98 -3.58 -19.05
N ALA A 2 -12.39 -2.84 -18.11
CA ALA A 2 -11.45 -3.42 -17.16
C ALA A 2 -12.24 -4.37 -16.25
N THR A 3 -11.82 -5.63 -16.25
CA THR A 3 -12.55 -6.74 -15.63
C THR A 3 -12.14 -6.85 -14.16
N THR A 4 -13.02 -7.41 -13.31
CA THR A 4 -12.71 -7.72 -11.90
C THR A 4 -11.39 -8.50 -11.74
N THR A 5 -10.98 -9.25 -12.76
CA THR A 5 -9.70 -9.96 -12.83
C THR A 5 -8.47 -9.03 -12.84
N ASP A 6 -8.55 -7.87 -13.49
CA ASP A 6 -7.46 -6.88 -13.54
C ASP A 6 -7.22 -6.28 -12.14
N ASN A 7 -8.29 -6.01 -11.39
CA ASN A 7 -8.20 -5.55 -10.01
C ASN A 7 -7.48 -6.58 -9.13
N ALA A 8 -7.82 -7.87 -9.26
CA ALA A 8 -7.19 -8.93 -8.47
C ALA A 8 -5.68 -9.03 -8.73
N LEU A 9 -5.25 -8.91 -10.00
CA LEU A 9 -3.84 -8.91 -10.37
C LEU A 9 -3.10 -7.68 -9.83
N ALA A 10 -3.70 -6.49 -9.96
CA ALA A 10 -3.12 -5.26 -9.43
C ALA A 10 -2.98 -5.31 -7.90
N LEU A 11 -4.01 -5.78 -7.19
CA LEU A 11 -3.99 -5.95 -5.74
C LEU A 11 -2.95 -7.01 -5.29
N ALA A 12 -2.79 -8.09 -6.05
CA ALA A 12 -1.76 -9.09 -5.77
C ALA A 12 -0.35 -8.51 -5.93
N ALA A 13 -0.10 -7.71 -6.97
CA ALA A 13 1.18 -7.03 -7.16
C ALA A 13 1.47 -6.01 -6.04
N MET A 14 0.46 -5.23 -5.64
CA MET A 14 0.56 -4.32 -4.49
C MET A 14 0.89 -5.05 -3.19
N ARG A 15 0.27 -6.21 -2.95
CA ARG A 15 0.53 -7.05 -1.78
C ARG A 15 1.95 -7.59 -1.75
N ALA A 16 2.45 -8.09 -2.88
CA ALA A 16 3.83 -8.55 -3.01
C ALA A 16 4.84 -7.43 -2.69
N ALA A 17 4.60 -6.20 -3.19
CA ALA A 17 5.45 -5.06 -2.87
C ALA A 17 5.42 -4.73 -1.36
N LEU A 18 4.26 -4.81 -0.72
CA LEU A 18 4.12 -4.58 0.72
C LEU A 18 4.89 -5.62 1.53
N GLU A 19 4.84 -6.89 1.15
CA GLU A 19 5.59 -7.96 1.81
C GLU A 19 7.10 -7.78 1.65
N GLN A 20 7.57 -7.35 0.48
CA GLN A 20 8.98 -6.98 0.26
C GLN A 20 9.40 -5.82 1.16
N HIS A 21 8.54 -4.81 1.35
CA HIS A 21 8.82 -3.69 2.25
C HIS A 21 8.92 -4.14 3.72
N ILE A 22 7.99 -4.98 4.17
CA ILE A 22 8.00 -5.56 5.51
C ILE A 22 9.24 -6.42 5.74
N GLY A 23 9.68 -7.16 4.71
CA GLY A 23 10.92 -7.95 4.73
C GLY A 23 12.20 -7.12 4.64
N GLY A 24 12.11 -5.79 4.53
CA GLY A 24 13.27 -4.90 4.38
C GLY A 24 13.93 -4.96 3.00
N GLN A 25 13.29 -5.60 2.01
CA GLN A 25 13.78 -5.74 0.64
C GLN A 25 13.40 -4.53 -0.24
N LEU A 26 12.36 -3.79 0.14
CA LEU A 26 11.86 -2.62 -0.57
C LEU A 26 11.78 -1.41 0.35
N ALA A 27 12.31 -0.26 -0.07
CA ALA A 27 12.17 1.00 0.67
C ALA A 27 10.72 1.52 0.59
N ALA A 28 10.30 2.32 1.57
CA ALA A 28 8.95 2.89 1.61
C ALA A 28 8.61 3.69 0.34
N ASP A 29 9.57 4.46 -0.18
CA ASP A 29 9.42 5.22 -1.43
C ASP A 29 9.13 4.32 -2.64
N GLY A 30 9.86 3.20 -2.76
CA GLY A 30 9.64 2.22 -3.83
C GLY A 30 8.27 1.54 -3.73
N LEU A 31 7.80 1.26 -2.51
CA LEU A 31 6.45 0.74 -2.27
C LEU A 31 5.38 1.75 -2.70
N VAL A 32 5.50 2.99 -2.25
CA VAL A 32 4.55 4.09 -2.55
C VAL A 32 4.45 4.31 -4.04
N ARG A 33 5.59 4.38 -4.73
CA ARG A 33 5.63 4.55 -6.18
C ARG A 33 4.94 3.38 -6.89
N SER A 34 5.26 2.15 -6.52
CA SER A 34 4.64 0.95 -7.11
C SER A 34 3.11 0.96 -6.94
N TRP A 35 2.62 1.39 -5.78
CA TRP A 35 1.20 1.48 -5.50
C TRP A 35 0.52 2.61 -6.29
N ARG A 36 1.14 3.80 -6.41
CA ARG A 36 0.61 4.88 -7.25
C ARG A 36 0.57 4.51 -8.73
N GLU A 37 1.56 3.77 -9.22
CA GLU A 37 1.59 3.27 -10.61
C GLU A 37 0.50 2.21 -10.86
N ALA A 38 0.18 1.38 -9.88
CA ALA A 38 -0.88 0.37 -9.99
C ALA A 38 -2.30 0.92 -9.69
N ALA A 39 -2.42 2.04 -8.99
CA ALA A 39 -3.68 2.68 -8.66
C ALA A 39 -4.63 2.96 -9.86
N PRO A 40 -4.18 3.51 -11.00
CA PRO A 40 -5.05 3.76 -12.15
C PRO A 40 -5.58 2.47 -12.82
N ALA A 41 -4.96 1.32 -12.56
CA ALA A 41 -5.46 0.03 -13.04
C ALA A 41 -6.61 -0.50 -12.16
N LEU A 42 -6.78 0.02 -10.94
CA LEU A 42 -7.83 -0.39 -10.03
C LEU A 42 -9.14 0.33 -10.34
N VAL A 43 -10.18 -0.45 -10.62
CA VAL A 43 -11.56 0.03 -10.72
C VAL A 43 -12.20 -0.08 -9.33
N LEU A 44 -11.89 0.86 -8.44
CA LEU A 44 -12.41 0.92 -7.06
C LEU A 44 -13.15 2.24 -6.80
N PRO A 45 -14.07 2.29 -5.83
CA PRO A 45 -14.71 3.53 -5.41
C PRO A 45 -13.67 4.59 -4.96
N PRO A 46 -13.92 5.89 -5.20
CA PRO A 46 -12.95 6.96 -4.97
C PRO A 46 -12.47 7.04 -3.51
N MET A 47 -13.30 6.62 -2.55
CA MET A 47 -12.93 6.53 -1.13
C MET A 47 -11.74 5.60 -0.86
N PHE A 48 -11.56 4.53 -1.66
CA PHE A 48 -10.43 3.63 -1.53
C PHE A 48 -9.14 4.31 -1.95
N GLY A 49 -9.15 5.09 -3.04
CA GLY A 49 -8.01 5.88 -3.48
C GLY A 49 -7.56 6.90 -2.44
N GLN A 50 -8.52 7.62 -1.83
CA GLN A 50 -8.24 8.56 -0.74
C GLN A 50 -7.64 7.88 0.49
N ALA A 51 -8.20 6.74 0.91
CA ALA A 51 -7.68 5.97 2.03
C ALA A 51 -6.28 5.42 1.75
N MET A 52 -6.03 4.95 0.53
CA MET A 52 -4.72 4.47 0.10
C MET A 52 -3.68 5.59 0.15
N GLU A 53 -3.96 6.76 -0.43
CA GLU A 53 -3.02 7.89 -0.41
C GLU A 53 -2.66 8.34 1.01
N GLU A 54 -3.64 8.41 1.91
CA GLU A 54 -3.40 8.77 3.31
C GLU A 54 -2.48 7.74 4.01
N LEU A 55 -2.69 6.44 3.75
CA LEU A 55 -1.83 5.38 4.29
C LEU A 55 -0.41 5.45 3.73
N LEU A 56 -0.26 5.68 2.42
CA LEU A 56 1.03 5.85 1.76
C LEU A 56 1.80 7.05 2.33
N ARG A 57 1.12 8.19 2.50
CA ARG A 57 1.72 9.39 3.09
C ARG A 57 2.22 9.15 4.51
N ARG A 58 1.45 8.43 5.33
CA ARG A 58 1.86 8.03 6.69
C ARG A 58 3.07 7.11 6.67
N LEU A 59 3.15 6.21 5.70
CA LEU A 59 4.29 5.32 5.53
C LEU A 59 5.56 6.10 5.19
N GLU A 60 5.49 7.03 4.23
CA GLU A 60 6.61 7.89 3.84
C GLU A 60 7.12 8.69 5.03
N MET A 61 6.22 9.32 5.80
CA MET A 61 6.59 10.02 7.03
C MET A 61 7.23 9.06 8.05
N SER A 62 6.63 7.89 8.27
CA SER A 62 7.18 6.90 9.21
C SER A 62 8.58 6.44 8.80
N ALA A 63 8.86 6.33 7.50
CA ALA A 63 10.19 5.97 6.99
C ALA A 63 11.21 7.08 7.19
N VAL A 64 10.81 8.35 7.04
CA VAL A 64 11.66 9.52 7.33
C VAL A 64 11.97 9.61 8.82
N PHE A 65 10.99 9.34 9.70
CA PHE A 65 11.16 9.42 11.15
C PHE A 65 11.72 8.14 11.81
N ALA A 66 11.71 7.01 11.11
CA ALA A 66 12.24 5.74 11.62
C ALA A 66 13.75 5.77 11.91
N GLN A 67 14.47 6.80 11.46
CA GLN A 67 15.89 7.01 11.78
C GLN A 67 16.14 7.45 13.23
N ASP A 68 15.13 8.04 13.91
CA ASP A 68 15.30 8.65 15.23
C ASP A 68 14.61 7.90 16.38
N SER A 69 13.77 6.89 16.11
CA SER A 69 13.03 6.21 17.18
C SER A 69 12.78 4.74 16.87
N CYS A 70 13.43 3.89 17.67
CA CYS A 70 13.31 2.44 17.63
C CYS A 70 11.84 2.02 17.88
N SER A 71 11.23 1.35 16.88
CA SER A 71 10.08 0.44 17.01
C SER A 71 8.65 1.00 17.16
N PHE A 72 8.37 2.30 16.90
CA PHE A 72 7.00 2.82 16.99
C PHE A 72 6.38 3.19 15.64
N SER A 73 5.13 2.78 15.43
CA SER A 73 4.20 3.13 14.33
C SER A 73 4.40 2.53 12.92
N SER A 74 5.60 2.18 12.46
CA SER A 74 5.78 1.66 11.09
C SER A 74 5.05 0.33 10.83
N SER A 75 4.97 -0.55 11.83
CA SER A 75 4.20 -1.80 11.73
C SER A 75 2.69 -1.56 11.71
N ALA A 76 2.19 -0.52 12.39
CA ALA A 76 0.77 -0.19 12.40
C ALA A 76 0.30 0.30 11.01
N VAL A 77 1.12 1.07 10.31
CA VAL A 77 0.81 1.55 8.94
C VAL A 77 0.79 0.39 7.95
N THR A 78 1.79 -0.50 8.00
CA THR A 78 1.82 -1.69 7.13
C THR A 78 0.65 -2.63 7.40
N ASP A 79 0.20 -2.76 8.65
CA ASP A 79 -0.98 -3.53 9.01
C ASP A 79 -2.29 -2.90 8.50
N GLN A 80 -2.38 -1.56 8.50
CA GLN A 80 -3.49 -0.85 7.87
C GLN A 80 -3.52 -1.02 6.34
N LEU A 81 -2.35 -1.02 5.69
CA LEU A 81 -2.23 -1.29 4.24
C LEU A 81 -2.70 -2.71 3.90
N LYS A 82 -2.35 -3.73 4.71
CA LYS A 82 -2.86 -5.09 4.54
C LYS A 82 -4.39 -5.14 4.58
N ARG A 83 -4.98 -4.54 5.61
CA ARG A 83 -6.46 -4.46 5.73
C ARG A 83 -7.11 -3.74 4.57
N TRP A 84 -6.47 -2.69 4.03
CA TRP A 84 -6.98 -1.99 2.85
C TRP A 84 -7.01 -2.91 1.63
N LEU A 85 -5.94 -3.69 1.40
CA LEU A 85 -5.89 -4.69 0.32
C LEU A 85 -6.99 -5.74 0.45
N ASP A 86 -7.19 -6.27 1.65
CA ASP A 86 -8.24 -7.27 1.91
C ASP A 86 -9.64 -6.69 1.60
N LYS A 87 -9.89 -5.43 2.00
CA LYS A 87 -11.16 -4.75 1.69
C LYS A 87 -11.31 -4.50 0.19
N ALA A 88 -10.27 -4.01 -0.47
CA ALA A 88 -10.27 -3.73 -1.90
C ALA A 88 -10.47 -5.00 -2.75
N ALA A 89 -10.00 -6.15 -2.28
CA ALA A 89 -10.23 -7.45 -2.93
C ALA A 89 -11.68 -7.93 -2.82
N THR A 90 -12.43 -7.45 -1.83
CA THR A 90 -13.85 -7.77 -1.61
C THR A 90 -14.82 -6.70 -2.10
N ALA A 91 -14.30 -5.57 -2.60
CA ALA A 91 -15.08 -4.39 -2.98
C ALA A 91 -15.66 -4.48 -4.40
#